data_AF-R4LG16-F1
#
_entry.id   AF-R4LG16-F1
#
_cell.length_a   1.000
_cell.length_b   1.000
_cell.length_c   1.000
_cell.angle_alpha   90.00
_cell.angle_beta   90.00
_cell.angle_gamma   90.00
#
_symmetry.space_group_name_H-M   'P 1'
#
loop_
_entity.id
_entity.type
_entity.pdbx_description
1 polymer ?
#
loop_
_entity_poly.entity_id
_entity_poly.type
_entity_poly.pdbx_seq_one_letter_code
_entity_poly.pdbx_strand_id
1 'polypeptide(L)'
;MTWQRRTYRDVDGQRVDGVCRSMFVTNAGDYYLDDLVVYADGAVDAGDGLTDLDGLRRRLASGRVATTLEEGARAYAHRVGSWRFADVLGALTPELVLGEVADQIDRLNERPDSAARCRQAVQAYLSDMSEQNRLAVRESYLAIPEHLRIFTLGDMDRKDFPLRVLITELGEQVYGDPDGPVITRRHRDRAVQYFRETARAIAGWQATEPADGPARPHDPTVTLAQTYYPNGWPDDPGIHVLQNDYASSITVRGRSYPTVSHAYWALSTGDPAWHDRIAAAERVYDAVTLAGRAPRRDGWPGTRLAVMAELLRAKFAQHPRLADVLLATGDARIVCTDAGSDFWSAGPGGTNWFGRLLEVARSEVAAARTQPLPGEV
;
A
#
# COMPACT_ATOMS: atom_id res chain seq x y z
N MET A 1 -6.92 8.35 -19.31
CA MET A 1 -5.57 7.92 -19.73
C MET A 1 -4.78 7.57 -18.49
N THR A 2 -4.04 6.47 -18.48
CA THR A 2 -3.58 5.83 -17.24
C THR A 2 -2.08 5.99 -17.03
N TRP A 3 -1.71 6.81 -16.04
CA TRP A 3 -0.37 6.95 -15.47
C TRP A 3 -0.04 5.76 -14.55
N GLN A 4 -0.09 4.53 -15.08
CA GLN A 4 -0.03 3.31 -14.27
C GLN A 4 1.39 2.75 -14.09
N ARG A 5 2.35 3.16 -14.92
CA ARG A 5 3.73 2.68 -14.79
C ARG A 5 4.48 3.55 -13.80
N ARG A 6 4.89 2.94 -12.68
CA ARG A 6 5.76 3.56 -11.68
C ARG A 6 7.21 3.49 -12.13
N THR A 7 7.97 4.52 -11.77
CA THR A 7 9.42 4.61 -11.97
C THR A 7 10.05 5.38 -10.80
N TYR A 8 11.35 5.50 -10.78
CA TYR A 8 12.06 6.37 -9.85
C TYR A 8 13.39 6.83 -10.46
N ARG A 9 13.97 7.87 -9.89
CA ARG A 9 15.35 8.29 -10.15
C ARG A 9 16.10 8.49 -8.84
N ASP A 10 17.42 8.35 -8.88
CA ASP A 10 18.30 8.71 -7.77
C ASP A 10 18.79 10.15 -7.99
N VAL A 11 18.64 10.99 -6.98
CA VAL A 11 19.14 12.37 -6.94
C VAL A 11 19.96 12.49 -5.66
N ASP A 12 21.29 12.56 -5.80
CA ASP A 12 22.24 12.68 -4.69
C ASP A 12 22.05 11.61 -3.59
N GLY A 13 21.75 10.35 -3.99
CA GLY A 13 21.52 9.24 -3.08
C GLY A 13 20.11 9.20 -2.47
N GLN A 14 19.22 10.10 -2.88
CA GLN A 14 17.82 10.09 -2.50
C GLN A 14 16.96 9.59 -3.66
N ARG A 15 16.04 8.68 -3.33
CA ARG A 15 15.06 8.17 -4.29
C ARG A 15 13.95 9.21 -4.50
N VAL A 16 13.75 9.61 -5.74
CA VAL A 16 12.61 10.43 -6.18
C VAL A 16 11.68 9.53 -7.01
N ASP A 17 10.48 9.29 -6.49
CA ASP A 17 9.47 8.50 -7.19
C ASP A 17 8.90 9.25 -8.39
N GLY A 18 8.47 8.49 -9.40
CA GLY A 18 7.87 9.02 -10.61
C GLY A 18 6.84 8.07 -11.23
N VAL A 19 6.14 8.59 -12.22
CA VAL A 19 5.18 7.86 -13.06
C VAL A 19 5.43 8.17 -14.52
N CYS A 20 5.05 7.25 -15.42
CA CYS A 20 5.12 7.51 -16.84
C CYS A 20 3.87 7.08 -17.61
N ARG A 21 3.64 7.75 -18.73
CA ARG A 21 2.66 7.40 -19.76
C ARG A 21 3.31 7.45 -21.13
N SER A 22 2.78 6.73 -22.10
CA SER A 22 3.27 6.83 -23.47
C SER A 22 2.73 8.09 -24.16
N MET A 23 3.57 8.71 -24.97
CA MET A 23 3.28 9.87 -25.81
C MET A 23 4.08 9.76 -27.10
N PHE A 24 3.66 10.47 -28.14
CA PHE A 24 4.47 10.62 -29.34
C PHE A 24 5.35 11.86 -29.24
N VAL A 25 6.60 11.73 -29.70
CA VAL A 25 7.53 12.85 -29.86
C VAL A 25 7.91 12.98 -31.33
N THR A 26 8.07 14.20 -31.81
CA THR A 26 8.35 14.47 -33.24
C THR A 26 9.81 14.74 -33.45
N ASN A 27 10.43 14.09 -34.44
CA ASN A 27 11.78 14.40 -34.88
C ASN A 27 11.83 14.36 -36.40
N ALA A 28 12.27 15.46 -37.03
CA ALA A 28 12.40 15.58 -38.48
C ALA A 28 11.16 15.16 -39.29
N GLY A 29 9.95 15.40 -38.77
CA GLY A 29 8.67 15.06 -39.42
C GLY A 29 8.16 13.64 -39.15
N ASP A 30 8.94 12.82 -38.44
CA ASP A 30 8.58 11.47 -38.03
C ASP A 30 8.17 11.44 -36.54
N TYR A 31 7.28 10.51 -36.18
CA TYR A 31 6.74 10.36 -34.82
C TYR A 31 7.35 9.15 -34.12
N TYR A 32 7.76 9.31 -32.87
CA TYR A 32 8.37 8.25 -32.07
C TYR A 32 7.54 8.06 -30.82
N LEU A 33 7.05 6.83 -30.60
CA LEU A 33 6.38 6.46 -29.36
C LEU A 33 7.44 6.37 -28.26
N ASP A 34 7.33 7.26 -27.27
CA ASP A 34 8.23 7.37 -26.15
C ASP A 34 7.45 7.53 -24.84
N ASP A 35 8.17 7.51 -23.72
CA ASP A 35 7.62 7.71 -22.39
C ASP A 35 7.72 9.17 -21.96
N LEU A 36 6.58 9.76 -21.64
CA LEU A 36 6.50 10.98 -20.83
C LEU A 36 6.59 10.57 -19.36
N VAL A 37 7.71 10.87 -18.73
CA VAL A 37 8.02 10.56 -17.33
C VAL A 37 7.88 11.82 -16.48
N VAL A 38 7.26 11.70 -15.32
CA VAL A 38 7.05 12.77 -14.34
C VAL A 38 7.54 12.31 -12.99
N TYR A 39 8.34 13.12 -12.31
CA TYR A 39 8.91 12.84 -11.00
C TYR A 39 8.30 13.75 -9.91
N ALA A 40 8.39 13.31 -8.65
CA ALA A 40 7.82 14.01 -7.51
C ALA A 40 8.40 15.43 -7.34
N ASP A 41 9.67 15.63 -7.65
CA ASP A 41 10.32 16.95 -7.59
C ASP A 41 9.95 17.89 -8.74
N GLY A 42 9.03 17.49 -9.61
CA GLY A 42 8.56 18.30 -10.74
C GLY A 42 9.43 18.18 -12.00
N ALA A 43 10.47 17.34 -11.97
CA ALA A 43 11.20 17.02 -13.18
C ALA A 43 10.35 16.17 -14.13
N VAL A 44 10.45 16.46 -15.42
CA VAL A 44 9.72 15.81 -16.50
C VAL A 44 10.70 15.41 -17.59
N ASP A 45 10.59 14.19 -18.10
CA ASP A 45 11.33 13.73 -19.28
C ASP A 45 10.36 13.30 -20.37
N ALA A 46 10.65 13.69 -21.61
CA ALA A 46 9.86 13.35 -22.78
C ALA A 46 10.75 12.76 -23.89
N GLY A 47 11.75 11.95 -23.53
CA GLY A 47 12.62 11.25 -24.48
C GLY A 47 13.79 12.08 -25.02
N ASP A 48 13.90 13.34 -24.60
CA ASP A 48 14.98 14.26 -25.00
C ASP A 48 15.65 14.96 -23.81
N GLY A 49 15.49 14.37 -22.63
CA GLY A 49 16.15 14.77 -21.39
C GLY A 49 15.23 15.54 -20.45
N LEU A 50 15.71 15.63 -19.22
CA LEU A 50 14.99 16.23 -18.10
C LEU A 50 14.72 17.72 -18.31
N THR A 51 13.53 18.14 -17.93
CA THR A 51 13.08 19.53 -17.93
C THR A 51 12.05 19.75 -16.82
N ASP A 52 11.51 20.96 -16.71
CA ASP A 52 10.42 21.32 -15.80
C ASP A 52 9.08 21.48 -16.55
N LEU A 53 8.02 21.83 -15.82
CA LEU A 53 6.70 22.03 -16.43
C LEU A 53 6.69 23.12 -17.52
N ASP A 54 7.51 24.16 -17.37
CA ASP A 54 7.65 25.21 -18.37
C ASP A 54 8.38 24.72 -19.62
N GLY A 55 9.38 23.86 -19.46
CA GLY A 55 10.05 23.16 -20.55
C GLY A 55 9.13 22.20 -21.27
N LEU A 56 8.30 21.44 -20.55
CA LEU A 56 7.25 20.63 -21.17
C LEU A 56 6.28 21.50 -21.97
N ARG A 57 5.85 22.66 -21.43
CA ARG A 57 5.00 23.61 -22.16
C ARG A 57 5.65 24.06 -23.47
N ARG A 58 6.95 24.39 -23.46
CA ARG A 58 7.69 24.76 -24.68
C ARG A 58 7.74 23.59 -25.69
N ARG A 59 7.95 22.36 -25.22
CA ARG A 59 7.99 21.16 -26.09
C ARG A 59 6.62 20.82 -26.69
N LEU A 60 5.54 21.02 -25.94
CA LEU A 60 4.18 20.87 -26.47
C LEU A 60 3.86 21.97 -27.49
N ALA A 61 4.22 23.22 -27.20
CA ALA A 61 4.00 24.36 -28.10
C ALA A 61 4.78 24.25 -29.42
N SER A 62 5.98 23.67 -29.39
CA SER A 62 6.77 23.43 -30.60
C SER A 62 6.34 22.18 -31.38
N GLY A 63 5.41 21.38 -30.85
CA GLY A 63 5.03 20.08 -31.41
C GLY A 63 6.07 18.96 -31.18
N ARG A 64 7.17 19.24 -30.45
CA ARG A 64 8.19 18.24 -30.09
C ARG A 64 7.58 17.09 -29.29
N VAL A 65 6.68 17.40 -28.36
CA VAL A 65 5.75 16.42 -27.76
C VAL A 65 4.41 16.58 -28.47
N ALA A 66 4.01 15.55 -29.21
CA ALA A 66 2.83 15.59 -30.07
C ALA A 66 1.55 15.41 -29.27
N THR A 67 0.60 16.32 -29.49
CA THR A 67 -0.81 16.19 -29.07
C THR A 67 -1.75 16.03 -30.26
N THR A 68 -1.26 16.37 -31.46
CA THR A 68 -1.87 16.13 -32.77
C THR A 68 -0.97 15.21 -33.59
N LEU A 69 -1.56 14.31 -34.36
CA LEU A 69 -0.82 13.38 -35.23
C LEU A 69 -1.23 13.64 -36.69
N GLU A 70 -0.25 13.63 -37.59
CA GLU A 70 -0.49 13.86 -39.01
C GLU A 70 -0.85 12.55 -39.74
N GLU A 71 -1.94 12.59 -40.52
CA GLU A 71 -2.39 11.49 -41.35
C GLU A 71 -1.31 11.08 -42.36
N GLY A 72 -1.03 9.78 -42.50
CA GLY A 72 0.01 9.27 -43.39
C GLY A 72 1.45 9.49 -42.91
N ALA A 73 1.68 10.26 -41.84
CA ALA A 73 3.00 10.44 -41.26
C ALA A 73 3.51 9.11 -40.67
N ARG A 74 4.84 8.96 -40.66
CA ARG A 74 5.46 7.72 -40.20
C ARG A 74 5.66 7.77 -38.69
N ALA A 75 5.29 6.67 -38.04
CA ALA A 75 5.44 6.46 -36.62
C ALA A 75 6.36 5.26 -36.34
N TYR A 76 7.08 5.31 -35.23
CA TYR A 76 8.03 4.29 -34.80
C TYR A 76 7.79 3.93 -33.34
N ALA A 77 7.86 2.65 -33.02
CA ALA A 77 8.07 2.17 -31.66
C ALA A 77 9.44 1.50 -31.61
N HIS A 78 10.32 2.01 -30.74
CA HIS A 78 11.72 1.60 -30.71
C HIS A 78 11.88 0.08 -30.52
N ARG A 79 12.61 -0.58 -31.43
CA ARG A 79 12.83 -2.04 -31.48
C ARG A 79 11.57 -2.90 -31.63
N VAL A 80 10.42 -2.30 -31.93
CA VAL A 80 9.18 -3.01 -32.22
C VAL A 80 8.86 -2.93 -33.71
N GLY A 81 8.85 -1.73 -34.30
CA GLY A 81 8.55 -1.55 -35.71
C GLY A 81 8.16 -0.11 -36.07
N SER A 82 7.73 0.08 -37.31
CA SER A 82 7.22 1.36 -37.81
C SER A 82 5.95 1.16 -38.63
N TRP A 83 5.13 2.21 -38.69
CA TRP A 83 3.86 2.22 -39.43
C TRP A 83 3.58 3.65 -39.93
N ARG A 84 2.48 3.81 -40.68
CA ARG A 84 1.92 5.12 -41.02
C ARG A 84 0.59 5.29 -40.33
N PHE A 85 0.31 6.49 -39.85
CA PHE A 85 -1.01 6.78 -39.29
C PHE A 85 -2.08 6.70 -40.38
N ALA A 86 -3.21 6.11 -40.01
CA ALA A 86 -4.41 6.01 -40.80
C ALA A 86 -5.61 6.35 -39.88
N ASP A 87 -6.54 7.19 -40.35
CA ASP A 87 -7.76 7.60 -39.64
C ASP A 87 -7.51 8.19 -38.24
N VAL A 88 -6.64 9.20 -38.14
CA VAL A 88 -6.26 9.80 -36.85
C VAL A 88 -7.46 10.45 -36.15
N LEU A 89 -7.76 9.98 -34.93
CA LEU A 89 -8.68 10.61 -33.99
C LEU A 89 -7.93 11.03 -32.73
N GLY A 90 -7.79 12.34 -32.51
CA GLY A 90 -7.09 12.91 -31.35
C GLY A 90 -7.97 13.90 -30.58
N ALA A 91 -7.94 13.81 -29.26
CA ALA A 91 -8.64 14.73 -28.35
C ALA A 91 -7.70 15.38 -27.32
N LEU A 92 -6.39 15.15 -27.44
CA LEU A 92 -5.40 15.75 -26.53
C LEU A 92 -5.08 17.17 -26.99
N THR A 93 -4.93 18.07 -26.01
CA THR A 93 -4.36 19.39 -26.23
C THR A 93 -3.16 19.59 -25.29
N PRO A 94 -2.25 20.51 -25.60
CA PRO A 94 -1.15 20.88 -24.70
C PRO A 94 -1.61 21.17 -23.26
N GLU A 95 -2.71 21.90 -23.10
CA GLU A 95 -3.26 22.31 -21.81
C GLU A 95 -3.74 21.10 -20.99
N LEU A 96 -4.37 20.12 -21.66
CA LEU A 96 -4.81 18.89 -21.01
C LEU A 96 -3.61 18.09 -20.48
N VAL A 97 -2.55 17.95 -21.28
CA VAL A 97 -1.34 17.24 -20.88
C VAL A 97 -0.64 17.96 -19.72
N LEU A 98 -0.52 19.28 -19.79
CA LEU A 98 0.10 20.06 -18.71
C LEU A 98 -0.67 19.92 -17.40
N GLY A 99 -2.00 20.00 -17.44
CA GLY A 99 -2.82 19.84 -16.24
C GLY A 99 -2.75 18.43 -15.67
N GLU A 100 -2.70 17.39 -16.52
CA GLU A 100 -2.46 16.01 -16.06
C GLU A 100 -1.11 15.85 -15.36
N VAL A 101 -0.04 16.43 -15.94
CA VAL A 101 1.32 16.36 -15.37
C VAL A 101 1.38 17.08 -14.03
N ALA A 102 0.78 18.26 -13.93
CA ALA A 102 0.68 19.00 -12.66
C ALA A 102 -0.05 18.17 -11.59
N ASP A 103 -1.16 17.52 -11.95
CA ASP A 103 -1.88 16.62 -11.04
C ASP A 103 -1.03 15.40 -10.62
N GLN A 104 -0.19 14.85 -11.51
CA GLN A 104 0.72 13.76 -11.12
C GLN A 104 1.79 14.22 -10.14
N ILE A 105 2.36 15.42 -10.33
CA ILE A 105 3.32 16.00 -9.38
C ILE A 105 2.64 16.16 -8.01
N ASP A 106 1.39 16.65 -7.96
CA ASP A 106 0.66 16.76 -6.70
C ASP A 106 0.43 15.40 -6.04
N ARG A 107 -0.03 14.39 -6.80
CA ARG A 107 -0.26 13.03 -6.28
C ARG A 107 1.03 12.40 -5.74
N LEU A 108 2.14 12.56 -6.44
CA LEU A 108 3.45 12.03 -6.02
C LEU A 108 3.95 12.67 -4.72
N ASN A 109 3.51 13.89 -4.41
CA ASN A 109 3.82 14.59 -3.16
C ASN A 109 2.72 14.48 -2.10
N GLU A 110 1.74 13.58 -2.29
CA GLU A 110 0.59 13.43 -1.38
C GLU A 110 -0.22 14.73 -1.18
N ARG A 111 -0.14 15.64 -2.15
CA ARG A 111 -0.92 16.88 -2.19
C ARG A 111 -2.24 16.65 -2.92
N PRO A 112 -3.31 17.41 -2.60
CA PRO A 112 -4.57 17.30 -3.32
C PRO A 112 -4.38 17.71 -4.78
N ASP A 113 -4.70 16.82 -5.72
CA ASP A 113 -4.80 17.13 -7.15
C ASP A 113 -5.92 18.14 -7.46
N SER A 114 -6.06 18.56 -8.72
CA SER A 114 -7.08 19.51 -9.17
C SER A 114 -8.51 19.09 -8.79
N ALA A 115 -8.86 17.81 -8.98
CA ALA A 115 -10.17 17.28 -8.65
C ALA A 115 -10.42 17.25 -7.13
N ALA A 116 -9.41 16.92 -6.32
CA ALA A 116 -9.47 16.96 -4.86
C ALA A 116 -9.62 18.39 -4.34
N ARG A 117 -8.90 19.36 -4.90
CA ARG A 117 -9.07 20.79 -4.59
C ARG A 117 -10.48 21.27 -4.91
N CYS A 118 -11.05 20.86 -6.04
CA CYS A 118 -12.45 21.18 -6.38
C CYS A 118 -13.45 20.58 -5.38
N ARG A 119 -13.27 19.31 -4.98
CA ARG A 119 -14.10 18.69 -3.93
C ARG A 119 -13.98 19.41 -2.58
N GLN A 120 -12.78 19.88 -2.21
CA GLN A 120 -12.58 20.70 -1.01
C GLN A 120 -13.29 22.06 -1.11
N ALA A 121 -13.24 22.71 -2.27
CA ALA A 121 -13.98 23.95 -2.50
C ALA A 121 -15.50 23.74 -2.39
N VAL A 122 -16.01 22.60 -2.86
CA VAL A 122 -17.43 22.23 -2.66
C VAL A 122 -17.75 22.08 -1.18
N GLN A 123 -16.90 21.43 -0.39
CA GLN A 123 -17.10 21.31 1.07
C GLN A 123 -17.14 22.68 1.76
N ALA A 124 -16.25 23.59 1.37
CA ALA A 124 -16.26 24.96 1.87
C ALA A 124 -17.57 25.68 1.50
N TYR A 125 -18.02 25.55 0.25
CA TYR A 125 -19.29 26.10 -0.20
C TYR A 125 -20.52 25.52 0.53
N LEU A 126 -20.52 24.23 0.85
CA LEU A 126 -21.62 23.64 1.63
C LEU A 126 -21.65 24.10 3.09
N SER A 127 -20.48 24.49 3.63
CA SER A 127 -20.33 24.99 4.99
C SER A 127 -20.74 26.47 5.09
N ASP A 128 -20.36 27.27 4.09
CA ASP A 128 -20.80 28.64 3.89
C ASP A 128 -21.17 28.85 2.42
N MET A 129 -22.48 28.94 2.15
CA MET A 129 -23.03 29.07 0.78
C MET A 129 -22.92 30.50 0.23
N SER A 130 -21.83 31.20 0.56
CA SER A 130 -21.51 32.52 0.04
C SER A 130 -21.15 32.46 -1.45
N GLU A 131 -21.37 33.59 -2.14
CA GLU A 131 -21.04 33.72 -3.55
C GLU A 131 -19.54 33.57 -3.81
N GLN A 132 -18.71 34.06 -2.89
CA GLN A 132 -17.27 33.89 -2.92
C GLN A 132 -16.87 32.40 -2.94
N ASN A 133 -17.46 31.57 -2.08
CA ASN A 133 -17.18 30.14 -2.06
C ASN A 133 -17.71 29.43 -3.33
N ARG A 134 -18.84 29.89 -3.89
CA ARG A 134 -19.35 29.36 -5.17
C ARG A 134 -18.38 29.68 -6.32
N LEU A 135 -17.84 30.89 -6.37
CA LEU A 135 -16.82 31.27 -7.35
C LEU A 135 -15.51 30.50 -7.16
N ALA A 136 -15.14 30.17 -5.91
CA ALA A 136 -14.00 29.28 -5.65
C ALA A 136 -14.24 27.84 -6.17
N VAL A 137 -15.47 27.32 -6.08
CA VAL A 137 -15.85 26.06 -6.76
C VAL A 137 -15.71 26.20 -8.27
N ARG A 138 -16.13 27.33 -8.85
CA ARG A 138 -15.98 27.59 -10.29
C ARG A 138 -14.52 27.61 -10.71
N GLU A 139 -13.68 28.37 -10.03
CA GLU A 139 -12.26 28.47 -10.32
C GLU A 139 -11.58 27.09 -10.25
N SER A 140 -11.78 26.38 -9.14
CA SER A 140 -11.19 25.06 -8.94
C SER A 140 -11.70 24.01 -9.92
N TYR A 141 -12.98 24.04 -10.32
CA TYR A 141 -13.52 23.18 -11.37
C TYR A 141 -12.88 23.46 -12.74
N LEU A 142 -12.70 24.73 -13.09
CA LEU A 142 -12.11 25.12 -14.38
C LEU A 142 -10.62 24.78 -14.45
N ALA A 143 -9.93 24.71 -13.30
CA ALA A 143 -8.54 24.27 -13.21
C ALA A 143 -8.36 22.75 -13.45
N ILE A 144 -9.42 21.94 -13.34
CA ILE A 144 -9.36 20.51 -13.67
C ILE A 144 -9.22 20.38 -15.20
N PRO A 145 -8.29 19.52 -15.70
CA PRO A 145 -8.22 19.20 -17.12
C PRO A 145 -9.59 18.79 -17.66
N GLU A 146 -10.02 19.37 -18.78
CA GLU A 146 -11.41 19.27 -19.25
C GLU A 146 -11.90 17.82 -19.36
N HIS A 147 -11.07 16.95 -19.94
CA HIS A 147 -11.39 15.53 -20.13
C HIS A 147 -11.47 14.73 -18.82
N LEU A 148 -11.01 15.30 -17.70
CA LEU A 148 -11.10 14.69 -16.36
C LEU A 148 -12.28 15.20 -15.54
N ARG A 149 -12.88 16.35 -15.91
CA ARG A 149 -13.97 16.99 -15.15
C ARG A 149 -15.12 16.03 -14.89
N ILE A 150 -15.54 15.30 -15.93
CA ILE A 150 -16.60 14.29 -15.90
C ILE A 150 -16.42 13.21 -14.82
N PHE A 151 -15.18 12.92 -14.41
CA PHE A 151 -14.85 11.90 -13.42
C PHE A 151 -14.66 12.46 -12.00
N THR A 152 -14.72 13.78 -11.81
CA THR A 152 -14.39 14.46 -10.55
C THR A 152 -15.19 13.95 -9.35
N LEU A 153 -16.45 13.56 -9.57
CA LEU A 153 -17.34 13.09 -8.51
C LEU A 153 -17.34 11.57 -8.34
N GLY A 154 -16.74 10.81 -9.26
CA GLY A 154 -16.78 9.34 -9.27
C GLY A 154 -18.19 8.75 -9.49
N ASP A 155 -19.19 9.57 -9.79
CA ASP A 155 -20.57 9.18 -10.06
C ASP A 155 -20.77 9.09 -11.58
N MET A 156 -20.98 7.89 -12.10
CA MET A 156 -21.10 7.68 -13.55
C MET A 156 -22.49 8.06 -14.11
N ASP A 157 -23.50 8.18 -13.26
CA ASP A 157 -24.86 8.56 -13.66
C ASP A 157 -24.98 10.07 -13.77
N ARG A 158 -24.47 10.80 -12.77
CA ARG A 158 -24.54 12.27 -12.72
C ARG A 158 -23.28 12.96 -13.24
N LYS A 159 -22.14 12.27 -13.24
CA LYS A 159 -20.85 12.78 -13.72
C LYS A 159 -20.51 14.10 -13.03
N ASP A 160 -20.14 15.13 -13.77
CA ASP A 160 -19.86 16.48 -13.29
C ASP A 160 -21.06 17.42 -13.37
N PHE A 161 -22.25 16.94 -13.78
CA PHE A 161 -23.43 17.78 -13.91
C PHE A 161 -23.77 18.58 -12.63
N PRO A 162 -23.70 18.01 -11.41
CA PRO A 162 -23.92 18.78 -10.18
C PRO A 162 -22.92 19.93 -10.00
N LEU A 163 -21.64 19.74 -10.37
CA LEU A 163 -20.63 20.81 -10.34
C LEU A 163 -20.97 21.89 -11.37
N ARG A 164 -21.32 21.50 -12.60
CA ARG A 164 -21.69 22.41 -13.68
C ARG A 164 -22.88 23.30 -13.29
N VAL A 165 -23.84 22.77 -12.53
CA VAL A 165 -24.97 23.56 -11.99
C VAL A 165 -24.53 24.59 -10.93
N LEU A 166 -23.56 24.26 -10.07
CA LEU A 166 -23.05 25.19 -9.06
C LEU A 166 -22.28 26.36 -9.67
N ILE A 167 -21.49 26.10 -10.72
CA ILE A 167 -20.59 27.11 -11.30
C ILE A 167 -21.28 28.05 -12.30
N THR A 168 -22.41 27.67 -12.89
CA THR A 168 -23.19 28.51 -13.82
C THR A 168 -23.94 29.62 -13.10
N GLU A 169 -24.19 30.78 -13.71
CA GLU A 169 -25.06 31.79 -13.07
C GLU A 169 -26.54 31.40 -13.11
N LEU A 170 -27.35 32.01 -12.23
CA LEU A 170 -28.80 31.81 -12.33
C LEU A 170 -29.35 32.52 -13.58
N GLY A 171 -30.22 31.84 -14.32
CA GLY A 171 -30.77 32.35 -15.57
C GLY A 171 -29.89 32.09 -16.80
N GLU A 172 -28.69 31.53 -16.61
CA GLU A 172 -27.82 31.11 -17.71
C GLU A 172 -28.00 29.63 -18.08
N GLN A 173 -27.61 29.33 -19.30
CA GLN A 173 -27.48 27.97 -19.82
C GLN A 173 -26.40 27.19 -19.04
N VAL A 174 -26.65 25.92 -18.69
CA VAL A 174 -25.68 25.11 -17.92
C VAL A 174 -24.30 25.10 -18.61
N TYR A 175 -23.25 25.28 -17.81
CA TYR A 175 -21.89 25.44 -18.32
C TYR A 175 -21.50 24.25 -19.20
N GLY A 176 -21.03 24.48 -20.42
CA GLY A 176 -20.55 23.44 -21.33
C GLY A 176 -21.62 22.59 -22.01
N ASP A 177 -22.91 22.97 -21.95
CA ASP A 177 -23.97 22.31 -22.72
C ASP A 177 -25.01 23.36 -23.20
N PRO A 178 -24.86 23.84 -24.45
CA PRO A 178 -25.77 24.82 -25.05
C PRO A 178 -27.24 24.36 -25.12
N ASP A 179 -27.48 23.05 -25.18
CA ASP A 179 -28.82 22.46 -25.31
C ASP A 179 -29.39 21.99 -23.97
N GLY A 180 -28.62 22.11 -22.89
CA GLY A 180 -29.02 21.74 -21.54
C GLY A 180 -30.12 22.62 -20.92
N PRO A 181 -30.36 22.52 -19.61
CA PRO A 181 -31.31 23.39 -18.92
C PRO A 181 -30.72 24.77 -18.59
N VAL A 182 -31.57 25.80 -18.63
CA VAL A 182 -31.30 27.08 -17.96
C VAL A 182 -31.31 26.86 -16.44
N ILE A 183 -30.24 27.31 -15.78
CA ILE A 183 -30.03 27.08 -14.36
C ILE A 183 -30.95 27.97 -13.53
N THR A 184 -31.72 27.33 -12.65
CA THR A 184 -32.66 27.97 -11.75
C THR A 184 -32.25 27.72 -10.31
N ARG A 185 -32.84 28.46 -9.37
CA ARG A 185 -32.63 28.20 -7.93
C ARG A 185 -32.95 26.73 -7.56
N ARG A 186 -34.00 26.16 -8.14
CA ARG A 186 -34.36 24.74 -7.96
C ARG A 186 -33.26 23.78 -8.44
N HIS A 187 -32.58 24.10 -9.55
CA HIS A 187 -31.43 23.31 -10.01
C HIS A 187 -30.28 23.39 -9.00
N ARG A 188 -29.98 24.60 -8.50
CA ARG A 188 -28.93 24.81 -7.48
C ARG A 188 -29.22 24.09 -6.16
N ASP A 189 -30.46 24.18 -5.66
CA ASP A 189 -30.87 23.50 -4.43
C ASP A 189 -30.74 21.97 -4.56
N ARG A 190 -31.07 21.42 -5.73
CA ARG A 190 -30.87 19.99 -6.03
C ARG A 190 -29.40 19.59 -6.07
N ALA A 191 -28.53 20.41 -6.66
CA ALA A 191 -27.09 20.16 -6.66
C ALA A 191 -26.51 20.20 -5.23
N VAL A 192 -26.92 21.18 -4.42
CA VAL A 192 -26.54 21.25 -2.99
C VAL A 192 -27.01 20.00 -2.23
N GLN A 193 -28.25 19.57 -2.47
CA GLN A 193 -28.80 18.36 -1.84
C GLN A 193 -28.01 17.11 -2.24
N TYR A 194 -27.67 16.96 -3.52
CA TYR A 194 -26.82 15.89 -4.02
C TYR A 194 -25.50 15.82 -3.22
N PHE A 195 -24.78 16.93 -3.08
CA PHE A 195 -23.50 16.90 -2.37
C PHE A 195 -23.66 16.62 -0.87
N ARG A 196 -24.75 17.07 -0.23
CA ARG A 196 -25.05 16.75 1.17
C ARG A 196 -25.37 15.27 1.37
N GLU A 197 -26.12 14.67 0.46
CA GLU A 197 -26.42 13.23 0.49
C GLU A 197 -25.16 12.40 0.29
N THR A 198 -24.33 12.75 -0.70
CA THR A 198 -23.04 12.10 -0.93
C THR A 198 -22.11 12.22 0.28
N ALA A 199 -22.03 13.40 0.91
CA ALA A 199 -21.22 13.59 2.12
C ALA A 199 -21.71 12.72 3.30
N ARG A 200 -23.02 12.63 3.50
CA ARG A 200 -23.62 11.74 4.53
C ARG A 200 -23.37 10.27 4.24
N ALA A 201 -23.50 9.85 2.98
CA ALA A 201 -23.23 8.48 2.57
C ALA A 201 -21.76 8.12 2.86
N ILE A 202 -20.81 8.95 2.41
CA ILE A 202 -19.37 8.75 2.66
C ILE A 202 -19.09 8.66 4.17
N ALA A 203 -19.65 9.57 4.97
CA ALA A 203 -19.48 9.54 6.43
C ALA A 203 -20.06 8.26 7.05
N GLY A 204 -21.22 7.79 6.57
CA GLY A 204 -21.82 6.52 7.02
C GLY A 204 -20.96 5.31 6.69
N TRP A 205 -20.43 5.23 5.46
CA TRP A 205 -19.49 4.19 5.04
C TRP A 205 -18.21 4.21 5.88
N GLN A 206 -17.65 5.39 6.14
CA GLN A 206 -16.45 5.53 6.97
C GLN A 206 -16.68 5.21 8.45
N ALA A 207 -17.91 5.44 8.96
CA ALA A 207 -18.30 5.09 10.31
C ALA A 207 -18.65 3.60 10.48
N THR A 208 -18.75 2.85 9.39
CA THR A 208 -19.06 1.42 9.46
C THR A 208 -17.76 0.66 9.73
N GLU A 209 -17.62 0.13 10.94
CA GLU A 209 -16.57 -0.84 11.25
C GLU A 209 -16.92 -2.18 10.58
N PRO A 210 -15.98 -2.80 9.84
CA PRO A 210 -16.18 -4.16 9.34
C PRO A 210 -16.51 -5.12 10.48
N ALA A 211 -17.31 -6.15 10.19
CA ALA A 211 -17.67 -7.17 11.19
C ALA A 211 -16.44 -7.94 11.73
N ASP A 212 -15.36 -8.00 10.95
CA ASP A 212 -14.07 -8.58 11.34
C ASP A 212 -13.31 -7.72 12.37
N GLY A 213 -13.87 -6.57 12.75
CA GLY A 213 -13.25 -5.59 13.63
C GLY A 213 -12.35 -4.60 12.87
N PRO A 214 -11.53 -3.83 13.59
CA PRO A 214 -10.65 -2.83 13.01
C PRO A 214 -9.60 -3.49 12.09
N ALA A 215 -9.31 -2.85 10.95
CA ALA A 215 -8.26 -3.34 10.04
C ALA A 215 -6.83 -3.20 10.62
N ARG A 216 -6.67 -2.49 11.74
CA ARG A 216 -5.38 -2.24 12.40
C ARG A 216 -5.47 -2.61 13.88
N PRO A 217 -4.39 -3.14 14.48
CA PRO A 217 -4.31 -3.33 15.92
C PRO A 217 -4.52 -2.00 16.66
N HIS A 218 -5.17 -2.05 17.82
CA HIS A 218 -5.26 -0.93 18.75
C HIS A 218 -4.03 -0.82 19.65
N ASP A 219 -3.48 -1.97 20.05
CA ASP A 219 -2.36 -2.05 20.97
C ASP A 219 -1.03 -1.71 20.25
N PRO A 220 -0.11 -1.01 20.94
CA PRO A 220 1.17 -0.64 20.38
C PRO A 220 2.01 -1.89 20.08
N THR A 221 2.80 -1.82 19.00
CA THR A 221 3.69 -2.93 18.59
C THR A 221 4.61 -3.35 19.73
N VAL A 222 4.67 -4.66 19.99
CA VAL A 222 5.57 -5.27 20.96
C VAL A 222 6.84 -5.72 20.25
N THR A 223 7.98 -5.16 20.63
CA THR A 223 9.28 -5.57 20.09
C THR A 223 9.92 -6.62 21.00
N LEU A 224 10.10 -7.83 20.48
CA LEU A 224 10.81 -8.93 21.12
C LEU A 224 12.21 -9.06 20.52
N ALA A 225 13.18 -8.37 21.09
CA ALA A 225 14.58 -8.58 20.73
C ALA A 225 15.04 -9.94 21.24
N GLN A 226 15.74 -10.73 20.42
CA GLN A 226 16.44 -11.92 20.91
C GLN A 226 17.52 -11.46 21.90
N THR A 227 17.44 -11.91 23.14
CA THR A 227 18.34 -11.47 24.22
C THR A 227 18.95 -12.70 24.84
N TYR A 228 20.27 -12.80 24.76
CA TYR A 228 21.00 -13.91 25.32
C TYR A 228 21.38 -13.60 26.78
N TYR A 229 21.05 -14.51 27.69
CA TYR A 229 21.35 -14.40 29.10
C TYR A 229 22.43 -15.43 29.50
N PRO A 230 23.72 -15.13 29.29
CA PRO A 230 24.82 -16.08 29.51
C PRO A 230 24.93 -16.57 30.97
N ASN A 231 24.48 -15.74 31.92
CA ASN A 231 24.54 -16.02 33.36
C ASN A 231 23.21 -16.48 33.95
N GLY A 232 22.26 -16.91 33.10
CA GLY A 232 20.92 -17.30 33.50
C GLY A 232 19.88 -16.19 33.36
N TRP A 233 18.62 -16.60 33.26
CA TRP A 233 17.47 -15.70 33.08
C TRP A 233 17.27 -14.81 34.32
N PRO A 234 16.84 -13.55 34.14
CA PRO A 234 16.47 -12.68 35.27
C PRO A 234 15.24 -13.25 36.00
N ASP A 235 15.06 -12.85 37.27
CA ASP A 235 13.93 -13.29 38.11
C ASP A 235 12.57 -12.87 37.54
N ASP A 236 12.50 -11.68 36.93
CA ASP A 236 11.35 -11.21 36.14
C ASP A 236 11.76 -11.00 34.68
N PRO A 237 11.64 -12.03 33.83
CA PRO A 237 11.97 -11.95 32.42
C PRO A 237 10.94 -11.20 31.57
N GLY A 238 9.78 -10.82 32.13
CA GLY A 238 8.73 -10.10 31.42
C GLY A 238 8.38 -10.72 30.06
N ILE A 239 8.42 -9.92 28.99
CA ILE A 239 8.10 -10.36 27.63
C ILE A 239 9.12 -11.36 27.04
N HIS A 240 10.34 -11.42 27.58
CA HIS A 240 11.39 -12.29 27.04
C HIS A 240 11.09 -13.78 27.25
N VAL A 241 10.13 -14.13 28.10
CA VAL A 241 9.63 -15.51 28.22
C VAL A 241 9.04 -16.06 26.92
N LEU A 242 8.66 -15.19 25.98
CA LEU A 242 8.13 -15.59 24.67
C LEU A 242 9.21 -16.15 23.74
N GLN A 243 10.50 -15.89 24.00
CA GLN A 243 11.60 -16.38 23.17
C GLN A 243 11.70 -17.91 23.16
N ASN A 244 12.19 -18.48 22.05
CA ASN A 244 12.37 -19.93 21.91
C ASN A 244 13.44 -20.51 22.84
N ASP A 245 14.36 -19.65 23.27
CA ASP A 245 15.50 -19.99 24.12
C ASP A 245 15.14 -19.94 25.61
N TYR A 246 13.96 -19.42 25.95
CA TYR A 246 13.47 -19.40 27.33
C TYR A 246 13.34 -20.82 27.86
N ALA A 247 13.78 -21.01 29.11
CA ALA A 247 13.81 -22.29 29.80
C ALA A 247 12.39 -22.78 30.15
N SER A 248 11.70 -23.32 29.15
CA SER A 248 10.35 -23.89 29.26
C SER A 248 10.35 -25.28 28.62
N SER A 249 10.50 -26.32 29.43
CA SER A 249 10.54 -27.70 28.93
C SER A 249 9.23 -28.07 28.23
N ILE A 250 9.32 -28.60 27.02
CA ILE A 250 8.16 -29.01 26.23
C ILE A 250 8.24 -30.49 25.87
N THR A 251 7.09 -31.17 25.92
CA THR A 251 6.95 -32.53 25.42
C THR A 251 6.25 -32.51 24.07
N VAL A 252 6.94 -32.98 23.03
CA VAL A 252 6.44 -33.03 21.64
C VAL A 252 6.80 -34.38 21.04
N ARG A 253 5.83 -35.04 20.41
CA ARG A 253 5.99 -36.38 19.80
C ARG A 253 6.58 -37.42 20.77
N GLY A 254 6.14 -37.37 22.03
CA GLY A 254 6.57 -38.29 23.09
C GLY A 254 7.98 -38.05 23.63
N ARG A 255 8.66 -36.96 23.23
CA ARG A 255 10.00 -36.59 23.71
C ARG A 255 9.98 -35.25 24.42
N SER A 256 10.75 -35.13 25.50
CA SER A 256 10.90 -33.88 26.25
C SER A 256 12.15 -33.13 25.79
N TYR A 257 12.02 -31.83 25.61
CA TYR A 257 13.11 -30.93 25.22
C TYR A 257 13.20 -29.77 26.23
N PRO A 258 14.41 -29.31 26.62
CA PRO A 258 14.56 -28.22 27.59
C PRO A 258 13.96 -26.89 27.15
N THR A 259 14.00 -26.60 25.84
CA THR A 259 13.44 -25.38 25.24
C THR A 259 12.88 -25.66 23.84
N VAL A 260 12.11 -24.71 23.28
CA VAL A 260 11.66 -24.77 21.89
C VAL A 260 12.85 -24.85 20.93
N SER A 261 13.92 -24.11 21.19
CA SER A 261 15.12 -24.15 20.33
C SER A 261 15.79 -25.52 20.30
N HIS A 262 15.86 -26.23 21.42
CA HIS A 262 16.38 -27.61 21.44
C HIS A 262 15.52 -28.52 20.55
N ALA A 263 14.19 -28.44 20.69
CA ALA A 263 13.27 -29.24 19.88
C ALA A 263 13.37 -28.89 18.39
N TYR A 264 13.35 -27.61 18.03
CA TYR A 264 13.40 -27.15 16.65
C TYR A 264 14.66 -27.62 15.93
N TRP A 265 15.82 -27.46 16.57
CA TRP A 265 17.09 -27.86 15.99
C TRP A 265 17.25 -29.39 15.95
N ALA A 266 16.79 -30.12 16.95
CA ALA A 266 16.79 -31.59 16.92
C ALA A 266 15.90 -32.13 15.79
N LEU A 267 14.72 -31.53 15.57
CA LEU A 267 13.79 -31.92 14.50
C LEU A 267 14.25 -31.48 13.08
N SER A 268 15.27 -30.61 13.00
CA SER A 268 15.81 -30.12 11.73
C SER A 268 16.68 -31.13 10.99
N THR A 269 17.05 -32.23 11.65
CA THR A 269 17.85 -33.33 11.09
C THR A 269 17.01 -34.59 10.94
N GLY A 270 17.31 -35.39 9.90
CA GLY A 270 16.76 -36.72 9.72
C GLY A 270 17.57 -37.83 10.40
N ASP A 271 18.76 -37.51 10.92
CA ASP A 271 19.67 -38.47 11.55
C ASP A 271 19.36 -38.59 13.06
N PRO A 272 18.97 -39.78 13.56
CA PRO A 272 18.64 -39.98 14.97
C PRO A 272 19.79 -39.67 15.94
N ALA A 273 21.04 -39.94 15.55
CA ALA A 273 22.20 -39.70 16.42
C ALA A 273 22.47 -38.20 16.58
N TRP A 274 22.30 -37.42 15.51
CA TRP A 274 22.37 -35.97 15.59
C TRP A 274 21.19 -35.38 16.34
N HIS A 275 19.98 -35.89 16.10
CA HIS A 275 18.78 -35.48 16.84
C HIS A 275 19.00 -35.61 18.35
N ASP A 276 19.44 -36.79 18.82
CA ASP A 276 19.61 -37.06 20.25
C ASP A 276 20.73 -36.22 20.87
N ARG A 277 21.82 -35.99 20.14
CA ARG A 277 22.91 -35.10 20.57
C ARG A 277 22.45 -33.65 20.72
N ILE A 278 21.67 -33.14 19.78
CA ILE A 278 21.15 -31.76 19.83
C ILE A 278 20.12 -31.62 20.96
N ALA A 279 19.24 -32.61 21.12
CA ALA A 279 18.21 -32.61 22.15
C ALA A 279 18.81 -32.67 23.58
N ALA A 280 19.96 -33.34 23.74
CA ALA A 280 20.66 -33.50 25.01
C ALA A 280 21.69 -32.39 25.31
N ALA A 281 21.82 -31.38 24.45
CA ALA A 281 22.74 -30.26 24.68
C ALA A 281 22.36 -29.50 25.97
N GLU A 282 23.37 -29.09 26.73
CA GLU A 282 23.15 -28.37 28.00
C GLU A 282 22.63 -26.95 27.75
N ARG A 283 23.18 -26.27 26.74
CA ARG A 283 22.84 -24.89 26.40
C ARG A 283 22.28 -24.81 24.98
N VAL A 284 21.38 -23.86 24.78
CA VAL A 284 20.82 -23.57 23.44
C VAL A 284 21.93 -23.25 22.43
N TYR A 285 22.97 -22.52 22.85
CA TYR A 285 24.13 -22.23 22.00
C TYR A 285 24.79 -23.50 21.46
N ASP A 286 24.92 -24.53 22.29
CA ASP A 286 25.52 -25.81 21.91
C ASP A 286 24.59 -26.57 20.97
N ALA A 287 23.27 -26.55 21.21
CA ALA A 287 22.26 -27.14 20.33
C ALA A 287 22.30 -26.51 18.92
N VAL A 288 22.37 -25.18 18.82
CA VAL A 288 22.49 -24.44 17.55
C VAL A 288 23.80 -24.79 16.84
N THR A 289 24.91 -24.82 17.57
CA THR A 289 26.24 -25.14 17.04
C THR A 289 26.30 -26.58 16.49
N LEU A 290 25.73 -27.55 17.21
CA LEU A 290 25.60 -28.93 16.76
C LEU A 290 24.70 -29.03 15.54
N ALA A 291 23.54 -28.37 15.56
CA ALA A 291 22.67 -28.31 14.39
C ALA A 291 23.38 -27.72 13.17
N GLY A 292 24.23 -26.70 13.32
CA GLY A 292 25.04 -26.16 12.21
C GLY A 292 25.88 -27.20 11.46
N ARG A 293 26.23 -28.31 12.12
CA ARG A 293 27.04 -29.42 11.56
C ARG A 293 26.20 -30.64 11.14
N ALA A 294 24.97 -30.75 11.62
CA ALA A 294 24.10 -31.88 11.35
C ALA A 294 23.56 -31.87 9.91
N PRO A 295 23.38 -33.04 9.26
CA PRO A 295 22.68 -33.11 7.99
C PRO A 295 21.23 -32.66 8.17
N ARG A 296 20.74 -31.80 7.27
CA ARG A 296 19.36 -31.30 7.30
C ARG A 296 18.40 -32.37 6.80
N ARG A 297 17.19 -32.37 7.36
CA ARG A 297 16.07 -33.16 6.85
C ARG A 297 15.69 -32.69 5.44
N ASP A 298 15.32 -33.64 4.58
CA ASP A 298 14.79 -33.33 3.26
C ASP A 298 13.53 -32.45 3.34
N GLY A 299 13.49 -31.41 2.51
CA GLY A 299 12.38 -30.45 2.50
C GLY A 299 12.29 -29.55 3.74
N TRP A 300 13.36 -29.43 4.55
CA TRP A 300 13.36 -28.59 5.75
C TRP A 300 12.87 -27.15 5.53
N PRO A 301 13.28 -26.41 4.47
CA PRO A 301 12.80 -25.05 4.24
C PRO A 301 11.27 -24.95 4.13
N GLY A 302 10.60 -25.98 3.60
CA GLY A 302 9.14 -26.02 3.47
C GLY A 302 8.40 -26.48 4.73
N THR A 303 9.08 -27.17 5.65
CA THR A 303 8.46 -27.76 6.86
C THR A 303 8.78 -27.00 8.15
N ARG A 304 9.87 -26.22 8.18
CA ARG A 304 10.34 -25.49 9.37
C ARG A 304 9.28 -24.60 10.03
N LEU A 305 8.40 -23.98 9.23
CA LEU A 305 7.33 -23.12 9.75
C LEU A 305 6.30 -23.93 10.55
N ALA A 306 5.84 -25.05 9.98
CA ALA A 306 4.89 -25.95 10.63
C ALA A 306 5.48 -26.57 11.91
N VAL A 307 6.77 -26.94 11.88
CA VAL A 307 7.47 -27.43 13.07
C VAL A 307 7.52 -26.34 14.15
N MET A 308 7.93 -25.11 13.83
CA MET A 308 7.95 -24.02 14.82
C MET A 308 6.55 -23.75 15.39
N ALA A 309 5.51 -23.75 14.56
CA ALA A 309 4.13 -23.58 15.01
C ALA A 309 3.70 -24.69 16.00
N GLU A 310 4.01 -25.96 15.70
CA GLU A 310 3.75 -27.10 16.60
C GLU A 310 4.45 -26.91 17.96
N LEU A 311 5.71 -26.48 17.96
CA LEU A 311 6.48 -26.28 19.18
C LEU A 311 5.98 -25.10 20.03
N LEU A 312 5.59 -23.99 19.40
CA LEU A 312 5.01 -22.84 20.10
C LEU A 312 3.65 -23.17 20.72
N ARG A 313 2.80 -23.90 19.99
CA ARG A 313 1.54 -24.44 20.54
C ARG A 313 1.80 -25.30 21.77
N ALA A 314 2.74 -26.23 21.68
CA ALA A 314 3.11 -27.08 22.80
C ALA A 314 3.61 -26.26 24.00
N LYS A 315 4.46 -25.24 23.77
CA LYS A 315 4.95 -24.34 24.81
C LYS A 315 3.81 -23.64 25.54
N PHE A 316 2.91 -22.96 24.83
CA PHE A 316 1.86 -22.18 25.50
C PHE A 316 0.73 -23.05 26.07
N ALA A 317 0.48 -24.23 25.49
CA ALA A 317 -0.45 -25.19 26.07
C ALA A 317 0.08 -25.82 27.37
N GLN A 318 1.38 -26.11 27.45
CA GLN A 318 1.99 -26.77 28.61
C GLN A 318 2.42 -25.78 29.71
N HIS A 319 2.53 -24.49 29.39
CA HIS A 319 2.96 -23.44 30.33
C HIS A 319 1.94 -22.28 30.42
N PRO A 320 0.86 -22.42 31.21
CA PRO A 320 -0.22 -21.43 31.28
C PRO A 320 0.24 -20.01 31.67
N ARG A 321 1.24 -19.88 32.55
CA ARG A 321 1.80 -18.57 32.92
C ARG A 321 2.47 -17.86 31.74
N LEU A 322 3.10 -18.60 30.84
CA LEU A 322 3.69 -18.02 29.63
C LEU A 322 2.61 -17.63 28.61
N ALA A 323 1.53 -18.42 28.56
CA ALA A 323 0.36 -18.09 27.76
C ALA A 323 -0.32 -16.81 28.26
N ASP A 324 -0.33 -16.54 29.57
CA ASP A 324 -0.82 -15.27 30.13
C ASP A 324 0.01 -14.07 29.64
N VAL A 325 1.34 -14.20 29.62
CA VAL A 325 2.23 -13.16 29.08
C VAL A 325 1.99 -12.95 27.58
N LEU A 326 1.74 -14.03 26.82
CA LEU A 326 1.41 -13.92 25.40
C LEU A 326 0.06 -13.21 25.18
N LEU A 327 -0.97 -13.54 25.95
CA LEU A 327 -2.28 -12.90 25.87
C LEU A 327 -2.26 -11.44 26.31
N ALA A 328 -1.40 -11.09 27.27
CA ALA A 328 -1.21 -9.71 27.72
C ALA A 328 -0.67 -8.78 26.62
N THR A 329 -0.19 -9.32 25.49
CA THR A 329 0.14 -8.52 24.30
C THR A 329 -1.09 -8.04 23.51
N GLY A 330 -2.31 -8.43 23.91
CA GLY A 330 -3.55 -7.92 23.33
C GLY A 330 -3.68 -8.21 21.84
N ASP A 331 -4.02 -7.20 21.03
CA ASP A 331 -4.04 -7.31 19.57
C ASP A 331 -2.73 -6.85 18.90
N ALA A 332 -1.72 -6.45 19.69
CA ALA A 332 -0.49 -5.86 19.21
C ALA A 332 0.22 -6.72 18.17
N ARG A 333 0.83 -6.07 17.18
CA ARG A 333 1.82 -6.71 16.31
C ARG A 333 3.05 -7.10 17.14
N ILE A 334 3.54 -8.33 16.99
CA ILE A 334 4.76 -8.81 17.65
C ILE A 334 5.91 -8.79 16.63
N VAL A 335 6.90 -7.94 16.88
CA VAL A 335 8.07 -7.76 16.02
C VAL A 335 9.28 -8.39 16.69
N CYS A 336 9.82 -9.45 16.10
CA CYS A 336 10.99 -10.13 16.63
C CYS A 336 12.25 -9.63 15.92
N THR A 337 13.16 -8.99 16.66
CA THR A 337 14.46 -8.57 16.11
C THR A 337 15.51 -9.63 16.42
N ASP A 338 16.42 -9.83 15.47
CA ASP A 338 17.63 -10.64 15.66
C ASP A 338 17.43 -12.12 16.00
N ALA A 339 16.30 -12.72 15.58
CA ALA A 339 15.94 -14.13 15.71
C ALA A 339 16.79 -15.12 14.87
N GLY A 340 18.04 -14.76 14.56
CA GLY A 340 19.05 -15.59 13.88
C GLY A 340 18.98 -15.69 12.35
N SER A 341 17.91 -15.21 11.68
CA SER A 341 17.86 -15.09 10.21
C SER A 341 16.75 -14.15 9.75
N ASP A 342 16.90 -13.55 8.56
CA ASP A 342 15.88 -12.70 7.92
C ASP A 342 14.52 -13.40 7.74
N PHE A 343 14.51 -14.74 7.71
CA PHE A 343 13.25 -15.48 7.69
C PHE A 343 12.49 -15.36 9.02
N TRP A 344 13.18 -15.42 10.15
CA TRP A 344 12.54 -15.42 11.47
C TRP A 344 12.37 -14.01 12.06
N SER A 345 13.27 -13.08 11.75
CA SER A 345 13.29 -11.71 12.30
C SER A 345 12.80 -10.63 11.34
N ALA A 346 12.53 -9.45 11.90
CA ALA A 346 12.05 -8.25 11.21
C ALA A 346 13.16 -7.28 10.75
N GLY A 347 14.39 -7.75 10.54
CA GLY A 347 15.50 -6.93 10.04
C GLY A 347 15.27 -6.37 8.62
N PRO A 348 16.19 -5.59 8.05
CA PRO A 348 16.07 -5.08 6.68
C PRO A 348 15.85 -6.23 5.66
N GLY A 349 14.65 -6.29 5.07
CA GLY A 349 14.25 -7.38 4.15
C GLY A 349 13.74 -8.65 4.85
N GLY A 350 13.67 -8.66 6.17
CA GLY A 350 13.19 -9.77 6.99
C GLY A 350 11.66 -9.94 6.99
N THR A 351 11.20 -11.18 7.17
CA THR A 351 9.78 -11.55 7.03
C THR A 351 9.03 -11.68 8.37
N ASN A 352 9.75 -11.67 9.49
CA ASN A 352 9.21 -11.73 10.85
C ASN A 352 8.30 -12.95 11.10
N TRP A 353 8.59 -14.13 10.54
CA TRP A 353 7.73 -15.30 10.73
C TRP A 353 7.61 -15.72 12.19
N PHE A 354 8.60 -15.45 13.03
CA PHE A 354 8.52 -15.80 14.44
C PHE A 354 7.45 -14.98 15.16
N GLY A 355 7.43 -13.65 14.99
CA GLY A 355 6.39 -12.79 15.54
C GLY A 355 4.99 -13.14 15.05
N ARG A 356 4.85 -13.42 13.74
CA ARG A 356 3.58 -13.87 13.15
C ARG A 356 3.08 -15.19 13.76
N LEU A 357 3.97 -16.14 14.03
CA LEU A 357 3.57 -17.40 14.67
C LEU A 357 3.17 -17.21 16.14
N LEU A 358 3.80 -16.25 16.85
CA LEU A 358 3.36 -15.88 18.20
C LEU A 358 1.96 -15.26 18.19
N GLU A 359 1.64 -14.40 17.21
CA GLU A 359 0.29 -13.85 17.03
C GLU A 359 -0.75 -14.94 16.73
N VAL A 360 -0.41 -15.93 15.92
CA VAL A 360 -1.27 -17.12 15.68
C VAL A 360 -1.46 -17.92 16.97
N ALA A 361 -0.38 -18.25 17.67
CA ALA A 361 -0.45 -18.98 18.94
C ALA A 361 -1.27 -18.21 19.99
N ARG A 362 -1.17 -16.88 20.03
CA ARG A 362 -1.98 -16.01 20.89
C ARG A 362 -3.47 -16.16 20.59
N SER A 363 -3.84 -16.12 19.31
CA SER A 363 -5.21 -16.31 18.86
C SER A 363 -5.75 -17.69 19.22
N GLU A 364 -4.96 -18.75 19.02
CA GLU A 364 -5.33 -20.12 19.39
C GLU A 364 -5.53 -20.28 20.91
N VAL A 365 -4.63 -19.71 21.72
CA VAL A 365 -4.76 -19.71 23.18
C VAL A 365 -6.00 -18.93 23.62
N ALA A 366 -6.27 -17.76 23.02
CA ALA A 366 -7.47 -16.97 23.32
C ALA A 366 -8.74 -17.78 23.00
N ALA A 367 -8.83 -18.37 21.79
CA ALA A 367 -9.96 -19.20 21.39
C ALA A 367 -10.19 -20.39 22.33
N ALA A 368 -9.12 -21.08 22.74
CA ALA A 368 -9.21 -22.20 23.67
C ALA A 368 -9.74 -21.78 25.07
N ARG A 369 -9.47 -20.54 25.52
CA ARG A 369 -9.90 -20.04 26.83
C ARG A 369 -11.34 -19.52 26.87
N THR A 370 -11.92 -19.16 25.73
CA THR A 370 -13.25 -18.54 25.66
C THR A 370 -14.41 -19.57 25.63
N GLN A 371 -14.14 -20.87 25.41
CA GLN A 371 -15.12 -21.97 25.20
C GLN A 371 -16.05 -21.77 23.96
N PRO A 372 -16.60 -22.87 23.40
CA PRO A 372 -16.31 -23.24 22.00
C PRO A 372 -17.26 -22.60 20.98
N LEU A 373 -16.76 -22.45 19.75
CA LEU A 373 -17.62 -22.32 18.58
C LEU A 373 -18.63 -23.50 18.59
N PRO A 374 -19.92 -23.25 18.37
CA PRO A 374 -20.92 -24.31 18.41
C PRO A 374 -20.64 -25.36 17.33
N GLY A 375 -20.41 -26.61 17.75
CA GLY A 375 -20.50 -27.81 16.91
C GLY A 375 -19.23 -28.62 16.70
N GLU A 376 -18.66 -29.21 17.76
CA GLU A 376 -17.96 -30.50 17.66
C GLU A 376 -18.53 -31.42 18.75
N VAL A 377 -19.40 -32.35 18.34
CA VAL A 377 -19.90 -33.49 19.13
C VAL A 377 -19.43 -34.76 18.45
#